data_AF-A0A2A2D543-F1
#
_entry.id   AF-A0A2A2D543-F1
#
_cell.length_a   1.000
_cell.length_b   1.000
_cell.length_c   1.000
_cell.angle_alpha   90.00
_cell.angle_beta   90.00
_cell.angle_gamma   90.00
#
_symmetry.space_group_name_H-M   'P 1'
#
loop_
_entity.id
_entity.type
_entity.pdbx_description
1 polymer ?
#
loop_
_entity_poly.entity_id
_entity_poly.type
_entity_poly.pdbx_seq_one_letter_code
_entity_poly.pdbx_strand_id
1 'polypeptide(L)'
;MSLRRRTRIGLAAAAAVAGLTTAIVPATAAGAAGTSGTAAQAAPGNCPKLYFCGYSQANYKGTLWKITKCNVYYEIPDGWNSGGSWYNNQSNGTVARMYDKNKKLIYSTPPAASGDPTGNWGPVWYVKAC
;
A
#
# COMPACT_ATOMS: atom_id res chain seq x y z
N MET A 1 -53.78 21.58 36.75
CA MET A 1 -53.10 20.94 35.61
C MET A 1 -53.92 19.71 35.19
N SER A 2 -54.81 19.84 34.20
CA SER A 2 -55.56 18.72 33.64
C SER A 2 -56.11 19.15 32.28
N LEU A 3 -55.54 18.63 31.18
CA LEU A 3 -56.09 18.83 29.84
C LEU A 3 -56.68 17.52 29.33
N ARG A 4 -57.98 17.60 29.03
CA ARG A 4 -58.82 16.55 28.46
C ARG A 4 -58.58 16.42 26.95
N ARG A 5 -58.27 15.18 26.54
CA ARG A 5 -58.76 14.38 25.40
C ARG A 5 -59.38 15.02 24.12
N ARG A 6 -58.87 14.48 22.98
CA ARG A 6 -59.50 14.08 21.68
C ARG A 6 -59.81 15.24 20.71
N THR A 7 -59.68 15.15 19.37
CA THR A 7 -59.76 14.04 18.38
C THR A 7 -59.30 14.58 17.01
N ARG A 8 -58.63 13.79 16.14
CA ARG A 8 -58.79 13.68 14.66
C ARG A 8 -58.04 12.40 14.21
N ILE A 9 -58.71 11.29 13.91
CA ILE A 9 -59.20 10.83 12.58
C ILE A 9 -58.17 11.03 11.46
N GLY A 10 -57.69 9.92 10.89
CA GLY A 10 -57.21 9.93 9.51
C GLY A 10 -56.21 8.84 9.13
N LEU A 11 -56.68 7.93 8.28
CA LEU A 11 -55.94 7.06 7.34
C LEU A 11 -55.09 5.90 7.89
N ALA A 12 -55.68 4.71 7.77
CA ALA A 12 -54.94 3.49 7.52
C ALA A 12 -54.22 3.60 6.16
N ALA A 13 -52.90 3.45 6.17
CA ALA A 13 -52.12 3.13 4.99
C ALA A 13 -51.53 1.74 5.19
N ALA A 14 -52.09 0.77 4.46
CA ALA A 14 -51.46 -0.53 4.27
C ALA A 14 -50.23 -0.31 3.37
N ALA A 15 -49.05 -0.68 3.84
CA ALA A 15 -47.85 -0.74 3.01
C ALA A 15 -47.20 -2.11 3.21
N ALA A 16 -46.99 -2.78 2.08
CA ALA A 16 -46.58 -4.15 1.93
C ALA A 16 -45.27 -4.50 2.64
N VAL A 17 -45.26 -5.67 3.29
CA VAL A 17 -44.06 -6.39 3.68
C VAL A 17 -43.34 -6.84 2.41
N ALA A 18 -42.27 -6.15 2.03
CA ALA A 18 -41.28 -6.64 1.08
C ALA A 18 -40.02 -6.98 1.87
N GLY A 19 -39.82 -8.29 2.10
CA GLY A 19 -38.64 -8.82 2.75
C GLY A 19 -37.38 -8.52 1.94
N LEU A 20 -36.48 -7.72 2.49
CA LEU A 20 -35.15 -7.50 1.95
C LEU A 20 -34.23 -8.56 2.56
N THR A 21 -34.04 -9.68 1.87
CA THR A 21 -32.98 -10.63 2.19
C THR A 21 -31.64 -10.01 1.79
N THR A 22 -30.92 -9.45 2.75
CA THR A 22 -29.53 -9.04 2.54
C THR A 22 -28.67 -10.30 2.41
N ALA A 23 -28.38 -10.69 1.17
CA ALA A 23 -27.32 -11.65 0.88
C ALA A 23 -25.98 -11.02 1.28
N ILE A 24 -25.36 -11.55 2.33
CA ILE A 24 -24.01 -11.19 2.75
C ILE A 24 -23.05 -11.86 1.76
N VAL A 25 -22.56 -11.11 0.78
CA VAL A 25 -21.42 -11.55 -0.04
C VAL A 25 -20.13 -11.24 0.73
N PRO A 26 -19.27 -12.22 1.04
CA PRO A 26 -17.94 -11.91 1.51
C PRO A 26 -17.12 -11.38 0.33
N ALA A 27 -16.89 -10.07 0.31
CA ALA A 27 -15.91 -9.45 -0.59
C ALA A 27 -14.51 -9.91 -0.16
N THR A 28 -14.07 -11.04 -0.69
CA THR A 28 -12.67 -11.50 -0.61
C THR A 28 -12.04 -11.32 -1.98
N ALA A 29 -11.37 -10.19 -2.17
CA ALA A 29 -10.32 -9.90 -3.16
C ALA A 29 -10.26 -8.38 -3.33
N ALA A 30 -9.12 -7.70 -3.36
CA ALA A 30 -7.73 -8.09 -3.27
C ALA A 30 -7.04 -6.86 -2.67
N GLY A 31 -5.98 -7.07 -1.88
CA GLY A 31 -5.10 -5.96 -1.54
C GLY A 31 -4.66 -5.31 -2.85
N ALA A 32 -5.06 -4.06 -3.07
CA ALA A 32 -4.56 -3.26 -4.16
C ALA A 32 -3.05 -3.10 -3.92
N ALA A 33 -2.26 -3.99 -4.50
CA ALA A 33 -0.85 -3.74 -4.74
C ALA A 33 -0.82 -2.57 -5.71
N GLY A 34 -0.77 -1.36 -5.14
CA GLY A 34 -0.67 -0.13 -5.90
C GLY A 34 0.53 -0.24 -6.85
N THR A 35 0.23 -0.25 -8.14
CA THR A 35 1.20 -0.05 -9.21
C THR A 35 1.61 1.41 -9.21
N SER A 36 2.47 1.80 -8.27
CA SER A 36 3.15 3.09 -8.28
C SER A 36 4.65 2.83 -8.43
N GLY A 37 5.13 3.06 -9.64
CA GLY A 37 6.53 3.08 -10.00
C GLY A 37 6.62 3.92 -11.26
N THR A 38 6.72 5.24 -11.09
CA THR A 38 6.79 6.17 -12.21
C THR A 38 8.18 6.09 -12.87
N ALA A 39 8.22 6.23 -14.20
CA ALA A 39 9.46 6.31 -14.95
C ALA A 39 10.35 7.47 -14.47
N ALA A 40 11.67 7.30 -14.62
CA ALA A 40 12.75 7.93 -13.87
C ALA A 40 12.63 9.45 -13.60
N GLN A 41 12.25 9.81 -12.37
CA GLN A 41 12.80 11.01 -11.72
C GLN A 41 14.29 10.78 -11.43
N ALA A 42 15.11 11.82 -11.44
CA ALA A 42 16.52 11.71 -11.07
C ALA A 42 16.67 11.06 -9.68
N ALA A 43 17.65 10.17 -9.53
CA ALA A 43 17.91 9.51 -8.26
C ALA A 43 18.20 10.57 -7.18
N PRO A 44 17.66 10.41 -5.96
CA PRO A 44 18.06 11.23 -4.83
C PRO A 44 19.59 11.19 -4.66
N GLY A 45 20.22 12.33 -4.38
CA GLY A 45 21.69 12.41 -4.28
C GLY A 45 22.31 11.50 -3.22
N ASN A 46 21.53 11.09 -2.23
CA ASN A 46 21.91 10.13 -1.20
C ASN A 46 21.64 8.65 -1.57
N CYS A 47 21.15 8.37 -2.78
CA CYS A 47 21.02 7.02 -3.35
C CYS A 47 22.08 6.78 -4.45
N PRO A 48 23.27 6.25 -4.09
CA PRO A 48 24.34 6.06 -5.04
C PRO A 48 23.97 5.05 -6.13
N LYS A 49 24.67 5.11 -7.27
CA LYS A 49 24.52 4.13 -8.34
C LYS A 49 24.84 2.72 -7.81
N LEU A 50 24.17 1.71 -8.37
CA LEU A 50 24.28 0.28 -7.98
C LEU A 50 23.57 -0.10 -6.68
N TYR A 51 22.76 0.80 -6.11
CA TYR A 51 21.98 0.54 -4.91
C TYR A 51 20.48 0.60 -5.19
N PHE A 52 19.74 -0.25 -4.48
CA PHE A 52 18.35 0.01 -4.15
C PHE A 52 18.31 0.74 -2.81
N CYS A 53 17.53 1.82 -2.77
CA CYS A 53 17.41 2.69 -1.62
C CYS A 53 15.97 2.74 -1.14
N GLY A 54 15.74 2.37 0.12
CA GLY A 54 14.49 2.61 0.82
C GLY A 54 14.58 3.84 1.71
N TYR A 55 13.43 4.48 1.94
CA TYR A 55 13.27 5.65 2.78
C TYR A 55 12.06 5.49 3.69
N SER A 56 12.24 5.79 4.99
CA SER A 56 11.18 5.62 5.99
C SER A 56 9.98 6.57 5.79
N GLN A 57 10.14 7.62 4.99
CA GLN A 57 9.10 8.60 4.69
C GLN A 57 8.92 8.76 3.18
N ALA A 58 7.79 9.38 2.80
CA ALA A 58 7.52 9.76 1.42
C ALA A 58 8.57 10.76 0.87
N ASN A 59 8.60 10.89 -0.44
CA ASN A 59 9.44 11.84 -1.19
C ASN A 59 10.95 11.69 -0.93
N TYR A 60 11.40 10.46 -0.71
CA TYR A 60 12.81 10.09 -0.50
C TYR A 60 13.43 10.75 0.74
N LYS A 61 12.67 10.80 1.84
CA LYS A 61 13.05 11.45 3.11
C LYS A 61 13.11 10.46 4.29
N GLY A 62 13.62 10.96 5.42
CA GLY A 62 13.76 10.16 6.65
C GLY A 62 14.99 9.26 6.61
N THR A 63 14.91 8.14 7.31
CA THR A 63 16.01 7.18 7.42
C THR A 63 16.24 6.51 6.07
N LEU A 64 17.49 6.55 5.61
CA LEU A 64 17.92 5.91 4.37
C LEU A 64 18.41 4.50 4.66
N TRP A 65 17.90 3.53 3.91
CA TRP A 65 18.35 2.15 3.91
C TRP A 65 18.82 1.76 2.51
N LYS A 66 20.04 1.23 2.39
CA LYS A 66 20.71 0.95 1.10
C LYS A 66 21.11 -0.51 1.02
N ILE A 67 20.78 -1.15 -0.09
CA ILE A 67 21.17 -2.53 -0.39
C ILE A 67 21.76 -2.62 -1.80
N THR A 68 22.71 -3.53 -2.01
CA THR A 68 23.44 -3.65 -3.29
C THR A 68 23.69 -5.08 -3.74
N LYS A 69 23.90 -6.04 -2.82
CA LYS A 69 24.20 -7.42 -3.25
C LYS A 69 22.96 -8.07 -3.85
N CYS A 70 23.10 -8.56 -5.07
CA CYS A 70 22.04 -9.24 -5.79
C CYS A 70 21.61 -10.54 -5.10
N ASN A 71 20.34 -10.93 -5.24
CA ASN A 71 19.79 -12.23 -4.83
C ASN A 71 19.87 -12.57 -3.32
N VAL A 72 20.15 -11.59 -2.46
CA VAL A 72 20.12 -11.72 -1.00
C VAL A 72 18.83 -11.13 -0.45
N TYR A 73 18.18 -11.81 0.50
CA TYR A 73 17.07 -11.24 1.26
C TYR A 73 17.60 -10.27 2.30
N TYR A 74 17.22 -9.00 2.20
CA TYR A 74 17.47 -8.02 3.24
C TYR A 74 16.16 -7.70 3.94
N GLU A 75 16.13 -7.86 5.25
CA GLU A 75 15.01 -7.43 6.08
C GLU A 75 14.96 -5.91 6.13
N ILE A 76 13.75 -5.34 6.01
CA ILE A 76 13.58 -3.89 6.14
C ILE A 76 13.88 -3.44 7.58
N PRO A 77 14.32 -2.19 7.80
CA PRO A 77 14.57 -1.70 9.15
C PRO A 77 13.31 -1.73 10.04
N ASP A 78 13.51 -1.94 11.34
CA ASP A 78 12.42 -1.94 12.32
C ASP A 78 11.60 -0.66 12.29
N GLY A 79 10.28 -0.79 12.48
CA GLY A 79 9.33 0.32 12.51
C GLY A 79 8.86 0.80 11.13
N TRP A 80 9.36 0.23 10.03
CA TRP A 80 8.91 0.54 8.67
C TRP A 80 7.63 -0.22 8.32
N ASN A 81 6.55 0.08 9.03
CA ASN A 81 5.27 -0.64 8.97
C ASN A 81 4.16 0.16 8.25
N SER A 82 4.50 1.30 7.65
CA SER A 82 3.57 2.15 6.93
C SER A 82 4.33 3.08 5.99
N GLY A 83 3.68 3.49 4.89
CA GLY A 83 4.15 4.55 4.00
C GLY A 83 5.62 4.41 3.57
N GLY A 84 6.22 5.52 3.15
CA GLY A 84 7.63 5.57 2.75
C GLY A 84 7.84 5.92 1.29
N SER A 85 9.04 5.64 0.81
CA SER A 85 9.40 5.75 -0.60
C SER A 85 10.62 4.89 -0.91
N TRP A 86 10.83 4.57 -2.18
CA TRP A 86 11.98 3.78 -2.61
C TRP A 86 12.50 4.22 -3.97
N TYR A 87 13.77 3.96 -4.22
CA TYR A 87 14.40 4.24 -5.50
C TYR A 87 15.36 3.10 -5.87
N ASN A 88 15.15 2.50 -7.03
CA ASN A 88 16.04 1.51 -7.63
C ASN A 88 17.05 2.20 -8.55
N ASN A 89 18.23 2.54 -8.03
CA ASN A 89 19.33 3.14 -8.79
C ASN A 89 20.40 2.11 -9.20
N GLN A 90 20.01 0.85 -9.33
CA GLN A 90 20.92 -0.23 -9.73
C GLN A 90 21.32 -0.12 -11.22
N SER A 91 22.05 -1.12 -11.74
CA SER A 91 22.38 -1.23 -13.16
C SER A 91 21.12 -1.28 -14.03
N ASN A 92 21.20 -0.72 -15.24
CA ASN A 92 20.05 -0.67 -16.17
C ASN A 92 19.44 -2.07 -16.38
N GLY A 93 18.12 -2.15 -16.40
CA GLY A 93 17.40 -3.43 -16.57
C GLY A 93 17.20 -4.25 -15.29
N THR A 94 17.89 -3.92 -14.18
CA THR A 94 17.74 -4.66 -12.93
C THR A 94 16.45 -4.31 -12.21
N VAL A 95 15.83 -5.31 -11.59
CA VAL A 95 14.54 -5.20 -10.88
C VAL A 95 14.76 -5.61 -9.43
N ALA A 96 14.33 -4.77 -8.49
CA ALA A 96 14.27 -5.16 -7.09
C ALA A 96 12.91 -5.81 -6.80
N ARG A 97 12.92 -6.81 -5.91
CA ARG A 97 11.73 -7.58 -5.55
C ARG A 97 11.45 -7.42 -4.06
N MET A 98 10.20 -7.13 -3.72
CA MET A 98 9.74 -6.93 -2.35
C MET A 98 8.82 -8.07 -1.94
N TYR A 99 8.99 -8.55 -0.72
CA TYR A 99 8.37 -9.76 -0.21
C TYR A 99 7.69 -9.50 1.14
N ASP A 100 6.63 -10.25 1.42
CA ASP A 100 5.98 -10.27 2.73
C ASP A 100 6.76 -11.08 3.77
N LYS A 101 6.22 -11.17 4.99
CA LYS A 101 6.83 -11.91 6.13
C LYS A 101 7.11 -13.38 5.83
N ASN A 102 6.34 -13.99 4.92
CA ASN A 102 6.48 -15.40 4.53
C ASN A 102 7.40 -15.56 3.31
N LYS A 103 8.12 -14.50 2.91
CA LYS A 103 8.95 -14.44 1.69
C LYS A 103 8.16 -14.67 0.41
N LYS A 104 6.86 -14.37 0.41
CA LYS A 104 6.04 -14.35 -0.81
C LYS A 104 6.25 -13.02 -1.52
N LEU A 105 6.49 -13.05 -2.83
CA LEU A 105 6.63 -11.85 -3.64
C LEU A 105 5.31 -11.06 -3.64
N ILE A 106 5.40 -9.77 -3.31
CA ILE A 106 4.24 -8.86 -3.31
C ILE A 106 4.40 -7.70 -4.29
N TYR A 107 5.64 -7.34 -4.64
CA TYR A 107 5.90 -6.27 -5.59
C TYR A 107 7.25 -6.46 -6.30
N SER A 108 7.33 -6.05 -7.56
CA SER A 108 8.58 -5.94 -8.32
C SER A 108 8.67 -4.52 -8.86
N THR A 109 9.81 -3.87 -8.66
CA THR A 109 10.01 -2.52 -9.19
C THR A 109 10.02 -2.55 -10.72
N PRO A 110 9.75 -1.41 -11.39
CA PRO A 110 10.19 -1.24 -12.77
C PRO A 110 11.72 -1.42 -12.88
N PRO A 111 12.24 -1.66 -14.10
CA PRO A 111 13.67 -1.69 -14.33
C PRO A 111 14.36 -0.40 -13.85
N ALA A 112 15.57 -0.52 -13.29
CA ALA A 112 16.36 0.64 -12.90
C ALA A 112 16.72 1.50 -14.13
N ALA A 113 16.72 2.83 -14.06
CA ALA A 113 16.42 3.64 -12.88
C ALA A 113 14.92 3.90 -12.71
N SER A 114 14.38 3.65 -11.52
CA SER A 114 12.96 3.84 -11.21
C SER A 114 12.74 4.13 -9.73
N GLY A 115 11.63 4.77 -9.37
CA GLY A 115 11.30 5.07 -7.98
C GLY A 115 9.82 5.27 -7.75
N ASP A 116 9.42 5.22 -6.48
CA ASP A 116 8.08 5.60 -6.01
C ASP A 116 8.23 6.53 -4.79
N PRO A 117 7.86 7.81 -4.92
CA PRO A 117 7.91 8.76 -3.80
C PRO A 117 6.83 8.50 -2.74
N THR A 118 5.90 7.57 -2.98
CA THR A 118 4.74 7.28 -2.11
C THR A 118 4.57 5.78 -1.83
N GLY A 119 5.68 5.03 -1.88
CA GLY A 119 5.67 3.59 -1.61
C GLY A 119 5.16 3.25 -0.21
N ASN A 120 4.71 2.02 -0.01
CA ASN A 120 4.22 1.53 1.28
C ASN A 120 5.06 0.35 1.78
N TRP A 121 5.79 0.56 2.88
CA TRP A 121 6.58 -0.49 3.53
C TRP A 121 5.75 -1.44 4.38
N GLY A 122 4.53 -1.08 4.77
CA GLY A 122 3.68 -1.89 5.66
C GLY A 122 3.52 -3.37 5.30
N PRO A 123 3.31 -3.76 4.04
CA PRO A 123 3.25 -5.17 3.66
C PRO A 123 4.63 -5.80 3.40
N VAL A 124 5.69 -5.00 3.27
CA VAL A 124 7.04 -5.45 2.94
C VAL A 124 7.75 -5.89 4.21
N TRP A 125 8.47 -7.00 4.12
CA TRP A 125 9.35 -7.50 5.18
C TRP A 125 10.76 -7.71 4.66
N TYR A 126 10.89 -8.12 3.40
CA TYR A 126 12.19 -8.32 2.77
C TYR A 126 12.26 -7.68 1.39
N VAL A 127 13.45 -7.23 1.03
CA VAL A 127 13.78 -6.79 -0.33
C VAL A 127 14.97 -7.58 -0.84
N LYS A 128 14.87 -8.07 -2.08
CA LYS A 128 16.00 -8.59 -2.85
C LYS A 128 16.35 -7.59 -3.94
N ALA A 129 17.56 -7.06 -3.86
CA ALA A 129 18.19 -6.36 -4.97
C ALA A 129 18.45 -7.37 -6.10
N CYS A 130 18.14 -6.99 -7.34
CA CYS A 130 18.29 -7.84 -8.55
C CYS A 130 17.46 -9.16 -8.51
#